data_AF-K0SX36-F1
#
_entry.id   AF-K0SX36-F1
#
_cell.length_a   1.000
_cell.length_b   1.000
_cell.length_c   1.000
_cell.angle_alpha   90.00
_cell.angle_beta   90.00
_cell.angle_gamma   90.00
#
_symmetry.space_group_name_H-M   'P 1'
#
loop_
_entity.id
_entity.type
_entity.pdbx_description
1 polymer ?
#
loop_
_entity_poly.entity_id
_entity_poly.type
_entity_poly.pdbx_seq_one_letter_code
_entity_poly.pdbx_strand_id
1 'polypeptide(L)'
;SYHVGVLACLFKQGLVPDPRLDPPAEAMPFITGVSAGSMVAAATFAGVEPAEDGMNVVLEAARKTRELTASKQTRLPITISLDVFTPGFSLIDIVEGYFREVLAKSLGGYCETDQGNKNIRDVDPGLFARRFPKGRLRIGLTDRRELLLPLPLPVSRQLSSSYKYVDEFRDLEDVVSCAMLSSYIPGVTGQFNVQIPPRMTNLSNSESATGDRSDVSIRSGLRLEEMEREGLVKHGTSGEPVSNSAGACQTNQISNYWDGGIADLFPTFDGNTIVVTPLSGRFHTNPAICPELLPPSGMGHKPVTFRHCAKSELGLTSGNALSVMQMIFSSSDEELISKFKEGYDDASRFLREQGGSKVLTI
;
A
#
# COMPACT_ATOMS: atom_id res chain seq x y z
N SER A 1 5.65 -3.83 7.71
CA SER A 1 6.91 -4.14 8.42
C SER A 1 8.08 -4.45 7.48
N TYR A 2 8.04 -5.52 6.67
CA TYR A 2 9.16 -5.91 5.78
C TYR A 2 9.75 -4.76 4.95
N HIS A 3 8.89 -4.03 4.22
CA HIS A 3 9.31 -2.87 3.41
C HIS A 3 9.99 -1.76 4.24
N VAL A 4 9.59 -1.57 5.50
CA VAL A 4 10.21 -0.61 6.42
C VAL A 4 11.63 -1.05 6.78
N GLY A 5 11.84 -2.36 6.97
CA GLY A 5 13.16 -2.95 7.20
C GLY A 5 14.11 -2.78 6.02
N VAL A 6 13.61 -3.06 4.81
CA VAL A 6 14.37 -2.81 3.56
C VAL A 6 14.77 -1.34 3.48
N LEU A 7 13.81 -0.44 3.66
CA LEU A 7 14.06 1.00 3.60
C LEU A 7 15.08 1.45 4.65
N ALA A 8 14.97 0.97 5.90
CA ALA A 8 15.93 1.28 6.96
C ALA A 8 17.36 0.84 6.60
N CYS A 9 17.52 -0.26 5.88
CA CYS A 9 18.82 -0.69 5.37
C CYS A 9 19.33 0.27 4.28
N LEU A 10 18.53 0.51 3.24
CA LEU A 10 18.91 1.40 2.13
C LEU A 10 19.24 2.81 2.64
N PHE A 11 18.48 3.28 3.61
CA PHE A 11 18.68 4.52 4.33
C PHE A 11 20.04 4.60 5.00
N LYS A 12 20.38 3.61 5.85
CA LYS A 12 21.67 3.55 6.54
C LYS A 12 22.87 3.47 5.58
N GLN A 13 22.66 2.95 4.39
CA GLN A 13 23.68 2.84 3.34
C GLN A 13 23.78 4.10 2.47
N GLY A 14 22.98 5.14 2.75
CA GLY A 14 22.99 6.42 2.02
C GLY A 14 22.41 6.34 0.61
N LEU A 15 21.57 5.33 0.34
CA LEU A 15 20.96 5.11 -0.98
C LEU A 15 19.60 5.82 -1.12
N VAL A 16 19.05 6.27 0.01
CA VAL A 16 17.84 7.08 0.10
C VAL A 16 18.23 8.37 0.82
N PRO A 17 17.72 9.54 0.40
CA PRO A 17 18.07 10.82 1.02
C PRO A 17 17.86 10.84 2.54
N ASP A 18 18.77 11.52 3.25
CA ASP A 18 18.61 11.75 4.69
C ASP A 18 17.33 12.54 4.96
N PRO A 19 16.38 12.07 5.78
CA PRO A 19 15.18 12.80 6.15
C PRO A 19 15.50 14.13 6.84
N ARG A 20 16.66 14.21 7.53
CA ARG A 20 17.10 15.41 8.27
C ARG A 20 17.79 16.42 7.37
N LEU A 21 18.27 15.99 6.21
CA LEU A 21 18.81 16.89 5.20
C LEU A 21 17.67 17.29 4.28
N ASP A 22 17.61 18.53 3.81
CA ASP A 22 16.67 18.96 2.78
C ASP A 22 17.28 18.67 1.40
N PRO A 23 17.03 17.48 0.79
CA PRO A 23 17.64 17.16 -0.48
C PRO A 23 17.06 18.07 -1.58
N PRO A 24 17.86 18.38 -2.60
CA PRO A 24 17.32 18.96 -3.83
C PRO A 24 16.38 17.94 -4.50
N ALA A 25 15.39 18.43 -5.24
CA ALA A 25 14.37 17.60 -5.88
C ALA A 25 14.96 16.53 -6.81
N GLU A 26 16.09 16.82 -7.44
CA GLU A 26 16.79 15.92 -8.36
C GLU A 26 17.40 14.70 -7.66
N ALA A 27 17.71 14.83 -6.36
CA ALA A 27 18.27 13.76 -5.54
C ALA A 27 17.20 12.80 -4.98
N MET A 28 15.91 13.12 -5.15
CA MET A 28 14.84 12.20 -4.75
C MET A 28 14.83 10.95 -5.63
N PRO A 29 14.72 9.74 -5.07
CA PRO A 29 14.70 8.50 -5.85
C PRO A 29 13.44 8.41 -6.71
N PHE A 30 13.42 7.49 -7.68
CA PHE A 30 12.17 7.05 -8.30
C PHE A 30 11.62 5.89 -7.47
N ILE A 31 10.39 6.02 -6.97
CA ILE A 31 9.75 4.97 -6.17
C ILE A 31 8.32 4.79 -6.66
N THR A 32 7.93 3.55 -6.92
CA THR A 32 6.56 3.17 -7.19
C THR A 32 6.07 2.23 -6.09
N GLY A 33 4.86 2.47 -5.59
CA GLY A 33 4.30 1.70 -4.48
C GLY A 33 2.84 1.34 -4.72
N VAL A 34 2.48 0.12 -4.35
CA VAL A 34 1.11 -0.39 -4.27
C VAL A 34 0.89 -1.02 -2.91
N SER A 35 -0.36 -1.07 -2.45
CA SER A 35 -0.69 -1.61 -1.13
C SER A 35 0.14 -0.96 -0.03
N ALA A 36 0.59 -1.72 0.98
CA ALA A 36 1.50 -1.24 2.02
C ALA A 36 2.80 -0.60 1.47
N GLY A 37 3.23 -0.96 0.26
CA GLY A 37 4.37 -0.34 -0.42
C GLY A 37 4.14 1.13 -0.77
N SER A 38 2.89 1.54 -1.06
CA SER A 38 2.53 2.95 -1.32
C SER A 38 2.72 3.83 -0.09
N MET A 39 2.34 3.33 1.10
CA MET A 39 2.51 4.03 2.37
C MET A 39 4.01 4.22 2.69
N VAL A 40 4.81 3.17 2.51
CA VAL A 40 6.26 3.23 2.75
C VAL A 40 6.95 4.18 1.75
N ALA A 41 6.55 4.14 0.48
CA ALA A 41 7.05 5.05 -0.54
C ALA A 41 6.74 6.52 -0.21
N ALA A 42 5.50 6.81 0.17
CA ALA A 42 5.08 8.15 0.59
C ALA A 42 5.81 8.62 1.86
N ALA A 43 5.99 7.74 2.85
CA ALA A 43 6.76 8.02 4.06
C ALA A 43 8.23 8.32 3.75
N THR A 44 8.82 7.58 2.80
CA THR A 44 10.18 7.85 2.32
C THR A 44 10.30 9.26 1.77
N PHE A 45 9.35 9.65 0.91
CA PHE A 45 9.34 10.98 0.30
C PHE A 45 9.11 12.08 1.33
N ALA A 46 8.25 11.87 2.33
CA ALA A 46 8.03 12.83 3.40
C ALA A 46 9.22 13.01 4.35
N GLY A 47 10.25 12.15 4.26
CA GLY A 47 11.38 12.19 5.19
C GLY A 47 11.05 11.56 6.55
N VAL A 48 10.26 10.49 6.57
CA VAL A 48 10.02 9.71 7.79
C VAL A 48 11.24 8.83 8.08
N GLU A 49 11.74 8.85 9.32
CA GLU A 49 12.79 7.92 9.75
C GLU A 49 12.22 6.48 9.79
N PRO A 50 12.73 5.55 8.95
CA PRO A 50 12.08 4.24 8.79
C PRO A 50 12.11 3.39 10.07
N ALA A 51 13.24 3.38 10.78
CA ALA A 51 13.44 2.46 11.90
C ALA A 51 12.67 2.87 13.16
N GLU A 52 12.52 4.17 13.39
CA GLU A 52 11.84 4.72 14.57
C GLU A 52 10.39 5.07 14.24
N ASP A 53 10.16 6.14 13.50
CA ASP A 53 8.81 6.63 13.19
C ASP A 53 8.02 5.64 12.32
N GLY A 54 8.66 5.05 11.30
CA GLY A 54 8.01 4.10 10.40
C GLY A 54 7.53 2.83 11.11
N MET A 55 8.35 2.25 12.00
CA MET A 55 7.95 1.08 12.79
C MET A 55 6.95 1.43 13.89
N ASN A 56 7.01 2.63 14.47
CA ASN A 56 6.01 3.08 15.44
C ASN A 56 4.60 3.08 14.83
N VAL A 57 4.43 3.56 13.59
CA VAL A 57 3.13 3.48 12.89
C VAL A 57 2.65 2.03 12.75
N VAL A 58 3.55 1.12 12.35
CA VAL A 58 3.21 -0.31 12.17
C VAL A 58 2.79 -0.95 13.49
N LEU A 59 3.54 -0.72 14.56
CA LEU A 59 3.30 -1.31 15.87
C LEU A 59 2.03 -0.74 16.52
N GLU A 60 1.81 0.57 16.44
CA GLU A 60 0.60 1.20 16.97
C GLU A 60 -0.66 0.75 16.23
N ALA A 61 -0.62 0.64 14.90
CA ALA A 61 -1.73 0.11 14.12
C ALA A 61 -2.05 -1.35 14.46
N ALA A 62 -1.01 -2.18 14.65
CA ALA A 62 -1.17 -3.57 15.05
C ALA A 62 -1.75 -3.68 16.48
N ARG A 63 -1.23 -2.88 17.43
CA ARG A 63 -1.73 -2.81 18.80
C ARG A 63 -3.21 -2.41 18.85
N LYS A 64 -3.58 -1.36 18.12
CA LYS A 64 -4.98 -0.89 18.04
C LYS A 64 -5.91 -1.91 17.41
N THR A 65 -5.46 -2.59 16.36
CA THR A 65 -6.20 -3.72 15.76
C THR A 65 -6.48 -4.80 16.80
N ARG A 66 -5.46 -5.24 17.56
CA ARG A 66 -5.62 -6.26 18.60
C ARG A 66 -6.51 -5.81 19.76
N GLU A 67 -6.41 -4.55 20.19
CA GLU A 67 -7.30 -3.97 21.21
C GLU A 67 -8.78 -4.00 20.77
N LEU A 68 -9.05 -3.65 19.50
CA LEU A 68 -10.40 -3.68 18.94
C LEU A 68 -10.94 -5.11 18.86
N THR A 69 -10.14 -6.08 18.43
CA THR A 69 -10.57 -7.48 18.36
C THR A 69 -10.76 -8.11 19.74
N ALA A 70 -9.94 -7.74 20.73
CA ALA A 70 -10.10 -8.20 22.11
C ALA A 70 -11.37 -7.65 22.77
N SER A 71 -11.75 -6.40 22.47
CA SER A 71 -12.95 -5.77 23.03
C SER A 71 -14.26 -6.27 22.40
N LYS A 72 -14.23 -6.66 21.12
CA LYS A 72 -15.37 -7.26 20.41
C LYS A 72 -15.33 -8.77 20.57
N GLN A 73 -15.90 -9.26 21.67
CA GLN A 73 -15.92 -10.65 22.13
C GLN A 73 -16.69 -11.63 21.20
N THR A 74 -16.36 -11.72 19.91
CA THR A 74 -16.86 -12.78 19.02
C THR A 74 -16.03 -14.05 19.22
N ARG A 75 -16.44 -14.86 20.20
CA ARG A 75 -15.93 -16.22 20.41
C ARG A 75 -16.34 -17.13 19.25
N LEU A 76 -15.55 -17.17 18.17
CA LEU A 76 -15.50 -18.34 17.29
C LEU A 76 -14.48 -19.34 17.85
N PRO A 77 -14.72 -20.66 17.81
CA PRO A 77 -13.91 -21.69 18.47
C PRO A 77 -12.58 -21.99 17.74
N ILE A 78 -12.12 -21.10 16.87
CA ILE A 78 -10.84 -21.18 16.19
C ILE A 78 -10.07 -19.94 16.59
N THR A 79 -8.97 -20.13 17.31
CA THR A 79 -8.05 -19.09 17.82
C THR A 79 -7.25 -18.44 16.68
N ILE A 80 -7.93 -17.95 15.66
CA ILE A 80 -7.35 -17.14 14.59
C ILE A 80 -8.17 -15.85 14.62
N SER A 81 -7.56 -14.77 15.10
CA SER A 81 -8.16 -13.43 15.12
C SER A 81 -8.35 -12.98 13.68
N LEU A 82 -9.52 -13.27 13.12
CA LEU A 82 -9.93 -12.83 11.79
C LEU A 82 -10.35 -11.37 11.89
N ASP A 83 -9.39 -10.46 12.10
CA ASP A 83 -9.65 -9.03 12.31
C ASP A 83 -10.47 -8.44 11.15
N VAL A 84 -10.11 -8.85 9.93
CA VAL A 84 -10.79 -8.59 8.66
C VAL A 84 -12.30 -8.89 8.67
N PHE A 85 -12.73 -9.93 9.38
CA PHE A 85 -14.13 -10.36 9.45
C PHE A 85 -14.86 -9.77 10.65
N THR A 86 -14.18 -8.97 11.48
CA THR A 86 -14.82 -8.28 12.60
C THR A 86 -15.73 -7.18 12.04
N PRO A 87 -17.05 -7.19 12.31
CA PRO A 87 -17.95 -6.17 11.77
C PRO A 87 -17.51 -4.75 12.15
N GLY A 88 -17.44 -3.87 11.15
CA GLY A 88 -16.98 -2.49 11.27
C GLY A 88 -15.47 -2.33 11.48
N PHE A 89 -14.67 -3.38 11.29
CA PHE A 89 -13.21 -3.26 11.26
C PHE A 89 -12.73 -2.75 9.90
N SER A 90 -11.73 -1.87 9.94
CA SER A 90 -11.06 -1.33 8.77
C SER A 90 -9.64 -0.98 9.16
N LEU A 91 -8.68 -1.71 8.59
CA LEU A 91 -7.26 -1.49 8.85
C LEU A 91 -6.84 -0.10 8.36
N ILE A 92 -7.38 0.34 7.22
CA ILE A 92 -7.07 1.68 6.70
C ILE A 92 -7.58 2.79 7.63
N ASP A 93 -8.73 2.62 8.29
CA ASP A 93 -9.24 3.61 9.25
C ASP A 93 -8.34 3.71 10.49
N ILE A 94 -7.77 2.59 10.93
CA ILE A 94 -6.83 2.54 12.06
C ILE A 94 -5.49 3.18 11.69
N VAL A 95 -4.95 2.82 10.53
CA VAL A 95 -3.61 3.25 10.09
C VAL A 95 -3.58 4.72 9.68
N GLU A 96 -4.63 5.22 9.03
CA GLU A 96 -4.66 6.56 8.42
C GLU A 96 -4.26 7.66 9.39
N GLY A 97 -4.83 7.66 10.60
CA GLY A 97 -4.57 8.69 11.60
C GLY A 97 -3.12 8.74 12.10
N TYR A 98 -2.44 7.59 12.20
CA TYR A 98 -1.02 7.54 12.61
C TYR A 98 -0.10 7.88 11.44
N PHE A 99 -0.42 7.34 10.26
CA PHE A 99 0.32 7.58 9.04
C PHE A 99 0.34 9.07 8.69
N ARG A 100 -0.84 9.70 8.67
CA ARG A 100 -1.05 11.13 8.44
C ARG A 100 -0.22 12.01 9.38
N GLU A 101 -0.23 11.70 10.67
CA GLU A 101 0.48 12.46 11.70
C GLU A 101 2.00 12.41 11.50
N VAL A 102 2.53 11.23 11.20
CA VAL A 102 3.97 11.04 10.95
C VAL A 102 4.42 11.76 9.67
N LEU A 103 3.62 11.73 8.59
CA LEU A 103 3.95 12.51 7.39
C LEU A 103 3.90 14.02 7.65
N ALA A 104 2.86 14.51 8.31
CA ALA A 104 2.70 15.93 8.60
C ALA A 104 3.87 16.45 9.45
N LYS A 105 4.22 15.72 10.52
CA LYS A 105 5.37 16.03 11.38
C LYS A 105 6.69 16.08 10.61
N SER A 106 6.92 15.13 9.70
CA SER A 106 8.16 15.05 8.91
C SER A 106 8.29 16.20 7.92
N LEU A 107 7.16 16.80 7.52
CA LEU A 107 7.10 17.97 6.65
C LEU A 107 6.95 19.31 7.41
N GLY A 108 7.27 19.32 8.70
CA GLY A 108 7.24 20.51 9.55
C GLY A 108 5.85 20.96 10.00
N GLY A 109 4.81 20.21 9.65
CA GLY A 109 3.43 20.46 10.07
C GLY A 109 3.02 19.60 11.27
N TYR A 110 1.72 19.58 11.54
CA TYR A 110 1.11 18.77 12.59
C TYR A 110 -0.33 18.38 12.25
N CYS A 111 -0.94 17.52 13.07
CA CYS A 111 -2.34 17.15 12.94
C CYS A 111 -3.17 17.67 14.11
N GLU A 112 -4.29 18.33 13.81
CA GLU A 112 -5.31 18.69 14.79
C GLU A 112 -6.48 17.72 14.68
N THR A 113 -6.99 17.26 15.81
CA THR A 113 -8.21 16.44 15.83
C THR A 113 -9.41 17.37 15.96
N ASP A 114 -10.20 17.48 14.90
CA ASP A 114 -11.47 18.22 14.89
C ASP A 114 -12.62 17.22 14.68
N GLN A 115 -13.56 17.16 15.63
CA GLN A 115 -14.71 16.25 15.59
C GLN A 115 -14.35 14.76 15.33
N GLY A 116 -13.20 14.31 15.83
CA GLY A 116 -12.72 12.93 15.63
C GLY A 116 -11.94 12.70 14.33
N ASN A 117 -11.86 13.69 13.43
CA ASN A 117 -11.04 13.63 12.23
C ASN A 117 -9.71 14.35 12.45
N LYS A 118 -8.60 13.71 12.08
CA LYS A 118 -7.28 14.35 12.09
C LYS A 118 -7.10 15.15 10.79
N ASN A 119 -6.98 16.46 10.91
CA ASN A 119 -6.72 17.37 9.80
C ASN A 119 -5.27 17.83 9.81
N ILE A 120 -4.64 17.89 8.63
CA ILE A 120 -3.27 18.36 8.48
C ILE A 120 -3.22 19.89 8.58
N ARG A 121 -2.27 20.42 9.34
CA ARG A 121 -2.00 21.86 9.52
C ARG A 121 -0.51 22.16 9.33
N ASP A 122 -0.23 23.37 8.86
CA ASP A 122 1.11 23.99 8.83
C ASP A 122 2.22 23.19 8.14
N VAL A 123 1.89 22.38 7.14
CA VAL A 123 2.89 21.76 6.27
C VAL A 123 3.55 22.83 5.41
N ASP A 124 4.89 22.88 5.41
CA ASP A 124 5.65 23.79 4.55
C ASP A 124 5.46 23.42 3.07
N PRO A 125 4.80 24.26 2.25
CA PRO A 125 4.56 23.97 0.84
C PRO A 125 5.84 23.85 0.02
N GLY A 126 6.88 24.61 0.39
CA GLY A 126 8.18 24.56 -0.27
C GLY A 126 8.91 23.27 0.03
N LEU A 127 8.86 22.80 1.27
CA LEU A 127 9.39 21.48 1.65
C LEU A 127 8.62 20.37 0.96
N PHE A 128 7.28 20.43 0.96
CA PHE A 128 6.43 19.47 0.25
C PHE A 128 6.80 19.37 -1.24
N ALA A 129 6.92 20.50 -1.95
CA ALA A 129 7.27 20.49 -3.37
C ALA A 129 8.67 19.91 -3.65
N ARG A 130 9.65 20.14 -2.77
CA ARG A 130 11.00 19.53 -2.88
C ARG A 130 10.98 18.03 -2.60
N ARG A 131 10.15 17.60 -1.66
CA ARG A 131 10.03 16.21 -1.19
C ARG A 131 9.15 15.36 -2.10
N PHE A 132 8.15 15.94 -2.75
CA PHE A 132 7.22 15.28 -3.67
C PHE A 132 7.34 15.84 -5.11
N PRO A 133 8.53 15.78 -5.72
CA PRO A 133 8.69 16.22 -7.10
C PRO A 133 7.88 15.34 -8.06
N LYS A 134 7.29 15.98 -9.06
CA LYS A 134 6.45 15.34 -10.08
C LYS A 134 7.16 14.16 -10.74
N GLY A 135 6.46 13.04 -10.85
CA GLY A 135 6.91 11.84 -11.56
C GLY A 135 7.88 10.93 -10.80
N ARG A 136 8.34 11.34 -9.61
CA ARG A 136 9.33 10.60 -8.82
C ARG A 136 8.68 9.57 -7.88
N LEU A 137 7.55 9.93 -7.28
CA LEU A 137 6.69 8.98 -6.56
C LEU A 137 5.55 8.56 -7.47
N ARG A 138 5.29 7.26 -7.60
CA ARG A 138 4.07 6.71 -8.21
C ARG A 138 3.30 5.88 -7.19
N ILE A 139 2.04 6.23 -6.97
CA ILE A 139 1.12 5.41 -6.17
C ILE A 139 0.17 4.70 -7.12
N GLY A 140 0.27 3.37 -7.17
CA GLY A 140 -0.56 2.54 -8.04
C GLY A 140 -1.93 2.26 -7.43
N LEU A 141 -2.94 2.17 -8.29
CA LEU A 141 -4.35 2.04 -7.94
C LEU A 141 -5.01 1.05 -8.92
N THR A 142 -6.05 0.36 -8.48
CA THR A 142 -6.86 -0.49 -9.35
C THR A 142 -8.20 0.17 -9.60
N ASP A 143 -8.51 0.53 -10.84
CA ASP A 143 -9.83 1.02 -11.23
C ASP A 143 -10.84 -0.13 -11.26
N ARG A 144 -11.76 -0.14 -10.28
CA ARG A 144 -12.76 -1.20 -10.13
C ARG A 144 -13.73 -1.22 -11.32
N ARG A 145 -13.95 -0.07 -11.96
CA ARG A 145 -14.92 0.07 -13.05
C ARG A 145 -14.49 -0.78 -14.23
N GLU A 146 -13.18 -0.80 -14.51
CA GLU A 146 -12.57 -1.65 -15.53
C GLU A 146 -12.41 -3.10 -15.07
N LEU A 147 -12.05 -3.32 -13.80
CA LEU A 147 -11.87 -4.65 -13.22
C LEU A 147 -13.17 -5.48 -13.21
N LEU A 148 -14.33 -4.82 -13.07
CA LEU A 148 -15.64 -5.48 -12.98
C LEU A 148 -16.43 -5.46 -14.29
N LEU A 149 -15.84 -5.02 -15.41
CA LEU A 149 -16.52 -5.05 -16.70
C LEU A 149 -16.88 -6.49 -17.10
N PRO A 150 -18.14 -6.76 -17.51
CA PRO A 150 -18.60 -8.09 -17.94
C PRO A 150 -18.14 -8.43 -19.37
N LEU A 151 -16.95 -7.98 -19.79
CA LEU A 151 -16.44 -8.16 -21.15
C LEU A 151 -15.72 -9.51 -21.31
N PRO A 152 -15.73 -10.13 -22.51
CA PRO A 152 -15.04 -11.38 -22.79
C PRO A 152 -13.52 -11.19 -22.97
N LEU A 153 -12.92 -10.27 -22.21
CA LEU A 153 -11.48 -10.03 -22.27
C LEU A 153 -10.74 -11.08 -21.43
N PRO A 154 -9.56 -11.55 -21.88
CA PRO A 154 -8.67 -12.32 -21.02
C PRO A 154 -8.38 -11.54 -19.74
N VAL A 155 -8.43 -12.21 -18.58
CA VAL A 155 -8.20 -11.61 -17.25
C VAL A 155 -6.92 -10.77 -17.21
N SER A 156 -5.85 -11.21 -17.87
CA SER A 156 -4.58 -10.46 -17.95
C SER A 156 -4.72 -9.08 -18.62
N ARG A 157 -5.56 -8.95 -19.64
CA ARG A 157 -5.83 -7.66 -20.29
C ARG A 157 -6.68 -6.76 -19.41
N GLN A 158 -7.63 -7.34 -18.67
CA GLN A 158 -8.47 -6.60 -17.74
C GLN A 158 -7.69 -6.05 -16.55
N LEU A 159 -6.76 -6.83 -15.99
CA LEU A 159 -5.83 -6.37 -14.95
C LEU A 159 -4.89 -5.28 -15.48
N SER A 160 -4.35 -5.46 -16.69
CA SER A 160 -3.46 -4.46 -17.27
C SER A 160 -4.17 -3.14 -17.60
N SER A 161 -5.45 -3.17 -18.00
CA SER A 161 -6.19 -1.94 -18.28
C SER A 161 -6.63 -1.24 -16.99
N SER A 162 -7.01 -2.03 -15.96
CA SER A 162 -7.47 -1.50 -14.67
C SER A 162 -6.37 -0.85 -13.83
N TYR A 163 -5.08 -1.15 -14.08
CA TYR A 163 -3.97 -0.49 -13.40
C TYR A 163 -3.90 1.00 -13.75
N LYS A 164 -4.02 1.84 -12.72
CA LYS A 164 -3.88 3.30 -12.75
C LYS A 164 -2.79 3.73 -11.78
N TYR A 165 -2.30 4.95 -11.92
CA TYR A 165 -1.40 5.52 -10.92
C TYR A 165 -1.55 7.04 -10.82
N VAL A 166 -1.07 7.57 -9.71
CA VAL A 166 -0.89 9.01 -9.48
C VAL A 166 0.59 9.27 -9.28
N ASP A 167 1.13 10.29 -9.94
CA ASP A 167 2.54 10.70 -9.86
C ASP A 167 2.76 12.21 -9.66
N GLU A 168 1.66 12.92 -9.38
CA GLU A 168 1.62 14.35 -9.12
C GLU A 168 0.61 14.59 -7.99
N PHE A 169 1.03 15.35 -6.98
CA PHE A 169 0.27 15.56 -5.75
C PHE A 169 0.22 17.05 -5.47
N ARG A 170 -0.96 17.56 -5.14
CA ARG A 170 -1.18 19.00 -4.86
C ARG A 170 -0.77 19.35 -3.44
N ASP A 171 -1.06 18.43 -2.52
CA ASP A 171 -0.79 18.55 -1.09
C ASP A 171 -0.64 17.17 -0.44
N LEU A 172 -0.41 17.17 0.87
CA LEU A 172 -0.24 15.95 1.63
C LEU A 172 -1.54 15.10 1.72
N GLU A 173 -2.71 15.73 1.58
CA GLU A 173 -4.00 15.01 1.57
C GLU A 173 -4.14 14.10 0.35
N ASP A 174 -3.66 14.55 -0.82
CA ASP A 174 -3.61 13.72 -2.02
C ASP A 174 -2.76 12.46 -1.79
N VAL A 175 -1.58 12.63 -1.18
CA VAL A 175 -0.64 11.52 -0.90
C VAL A 175 -1.27 10.50 0.05
N VAL A 176 -1.85 10.98 1.16
CA VAL A 176 -2.52 10.12 2.15
C VAL A 176 -3.69 9.38 1.51
N SER A 177 -4.55 10.09 0.78
CA SER A 177 -5.73 9.50 0.13
C SER A 177 -5.35 8.43 -0.89
N CYS A 178 -4.33 8.70 -1.71
CA CYS A 178 -3.81 7.72 -2.66
C CYS A 178 -3.25 6.48 -1.96
N ALA A 179 -2.45 6.67 -0.89
CA ALA A 179 -1.86 5.55 -0.15
C ALA A 179 -2.90 4.68 0.57
N MET A 180 -3.95 5.30 1.12
CA MET A 180 -5.04 4.57 1.77
C MET A 180 -5.85 3.75 0.76
N LEU A 181 -6.23 4.32 -0.38
CA LEU A 181 -6.95 3.57 -1.43
C LEU A 181 -6.08 2.51 -2.09
N SER A 182 -4.79 2.81 -2.29
CA SER A 182 -3.82 1.84 -2.81
C SER A 182 -3.65 0.64 -1.87
N SER A 183 -4.06 0.75 -0.60
CA SER A 183 -4.06 -0.33 0.39
C SER A 183 -5.47 -0.82 0.75
N TYR A 184 -6.50 -0.33 0.07
CA TYR A 184 -7.90 -0.65 0.38
C TYR A 184 -8.42 -1.80 -0.49
N ILE A 185 -8.81 -2.87 0.17
CA ILE A 185 -9.49 -4.02 -0.39
C ILE A 185 -10.76 -4.23 0.44
N PRO A 186 -11.97 -4.07 -0.15
CA PRO A 186 -13.22 -4.30 0.55
C PRO A 186 -13.27 -5.70 1.18
N GLY A 187 -13.51 -5.77 2.49
CA GLY A 187 -13.56 -7.02 3.24
C GLY A 187 -12.21 -7.71 3.44
N VAL A 188 -11.08 -7.03 3.17
CA VAL A 188 -9.74 -7.44 3.62
C VAL A 188 -9.14 -6.36 4.49
N THR A 189 -8.92 -5.16 3.95
CA THR A 189 -8.29 -4.05 4.70
C THR A 189 -9.26 -2.93 5.04
N GLY A 190 -10.49 -2.96 4.54
CA GLY A 190 -11.55 -2.05 4.94
C GLY A 190 -12.91 -2.72 5.01
N GLN A 191 -13.93 -1.98 5.46
CA GLN A 191 -15.24 -2.54 5.75
C GLN A 191 -15.90 -3.18 4.51
N PHE A 192 -16.51 -4.35 4.71
CA PHE A 192 -17.28 -5.03 3.67
C PHE A 192 -18.72 -4.47 3.60
N ASN A 193 -18.89 -3.34 2.92
CA ASN A 193 -20.22 -2.76 2.68
C ASN A 193 -20.87 -3.37 1.42
N VAL A 194 -21.30 -4.63 1.49
CA VAL A 194 -22.18 -5.18 0.45
C VAL A 194 -23.63 -4.79 0.77
N GLN A 195 -24.08 -3.71 0.13
CA GLN A 195 -25.51 -3.55 -0.12
C GLN A 195 -25.90 -4.55 -1.21
N ILE A 196 -26.44 -5.71 -0.78
CA ILE A 196 -27.10 -6.65 -1.67
C ILE A 196 -28.26 -5.89 -2.35
N PRO A 197 -28.38 -5.89 -3.69
CA PRO A 197 -29.51 -5.26 -4.37
C PRO A 197 -30.83 -5.76 -3.78
N PRO A 198 -31.84 -4.90 -3.56
CA PRO A 198 -33.06 -5.28 -2.87
C PRO A 198 -33.90 -6.17 -3.78
N ARG A 199 -33.65 -7.49 -3.76
CA ARG A 199 -34.58 -8.47 -4.32
C ARG A 199 -34.81 -9.70 -3.48
N MET A 200 -34.11 -9.87 -2.35
CA MET A 200 -34.42 -10.92 -1.38
C MET A 200 -33.99 -10.47 0.01
N THR A 201 -34.90 -9.87 0.77
CA THR A 201 -35.09 -9.97 2.25
C THR A 201 -35.84 -8.73 2.76
N ASN A 202 -37.17 -8.83 2.85
CA ASN A 202 -37.95 -7.95 3.72
C ASN A 202 -37.80 -8.47 5.15
N LEU A 203 -36.71 -8.14 5.86
CA LEU A 203 -36.58 -8.28 7.32
C LEU A 203 -35.21 -7.74 7.79
N SER A 204 -35.07 -6.42 7.87
CA SER A 204 -34.24 -5.73 8.87
C SER A 204 -34.41 -4.21 8.73
N ASN A 205 -35.43 -3.66 9.38
CA ASN A 205 -35.42 -2.24 9.75
C ASN A 205 -34.63 -2.11 11.05
N SER A 206 -33.46 -1.47 11.02
CA SER A 206 -33.03 -0.46 11.99
C SER A 206 -31.56 -0.06 11.77
N GLU A 207 -31.38 1.25 11.51
CA GLU A 207 -30.21 2.04 11.90
C GLU A 207 -28.85 1.75 11.23
N SER A 208 -28.59 2.38 10.07
CA SER A 208 -27.28 2.96 9.69
C SER A 208 -27.30 3.61 8.29
N ALA A 209 -28.44 4.16 7.85
CA ALA A 209 -28.57 4.84 6.55
C ALA A 209 -28.07 6.30 6.55
N THR A 210 -27.22 6.66 7.50
CA THR A 210 -26.31 7.81 7.44
C THR A 210 -24.90 7.24 7.52
N GLY A 211 -24.36 6.79 6.39
CA GLY A 211 -22.97 6.37 6.31
C GLY A 211 -22.11 7.49 6.88
N ASP A 212 -21.41 7.21 7.97
CA ASP A 212 -20.61 8.19 8.66
C ASP A 212 -19.56 8.71 7.68
N ARG A 213 -19.58 10.02 7.39
CA ARG A 213 -18.65 10.69 6.47
C ARG A 213 -17.18 10.64 6.95
N SER A 214 -16.93 9.95 8.06
CA SER A 214 -15.63 9.70 8.67
C SER A 214 -14.86 8.54 8.02
N ASP A 215 -15.50 7.64 7.26
CA ASP A 215 -14.84 6.47 6.64
C ASP A 215 -13.72 6.91 5.67
N VAL A 216 -12.50 6.43 5.91
CA VAL A 216 -11.30 6.79 5.14
C VAL A 216 -11.46 6.42 3.66
N SER A 217 -12.13 5.31 3.36
CA SER A 217 -12.35 4.86 1.98
C SER A 217 -13.23 5.84 1.19
N ILE A 218 -14.24 6.42 1.84
CA ILE A 218 -15.15 7.40 1.23
C ILE A 218 -14.42 8.73 1.03
N ARG A 219 -13.75 9.24 2.08
CA ARG A 219 -13.02 10.53 1.99
C ARG A 219 -11.91 10.47 0.95
N SER A 220 -11.12 9.40 0.97
CA SER A 220 -10.04 9.19 0.00
C SER A 220 -10.59 8.99 -1.41
N GLY A 221 -11.74 8.31 -1.56
CA GLY A 221 -12.44 8.14 -2.82
C GLY A 221 -12.86 9.47 -3.45
N LEU A 222 -13.51 10.33 -2.67
CA LEU A 222 -13.92 11.67 -3.13
C LEU A 222 -12.72 12.53 -3.55
N ARG A 223 -11.62 12.45 -2.80
CA ARG A 223 -10.39 13.17 -3.14
C ARG A 223 -9.79 12.67 -4.44
N LEU A 224 -9.75 11.35 -4.65
CA LEU A 224 -9.20 10.77 -5.87
C LEU A 224 -10.08 11.03 -7.10
N GLU A 225 -11.41 11.10 -6.95
CA GLU A 225 -12.32 11.55 -8.02
C GLU A 225 -12.04 13.00 -8.44
N GLU A 226 -11.71 13.87 -7.48
CA GLU A 226 -11.27 15.24 -7.78
C GLU A 226 -9.95 15.23 -8.56
N MET A 227 -8.96 14.45 -8.12
CA MET A 227 -7.68 14.28 -8.81
C MET A 227 -7.85 13.70 -10.23
N GLU A 228 -8.78 12.77 -10.43
CA GLU A 228 -9.13 12.21 -11.74
C GLU A 228 -9.67 13.31 -12.67
N ARG A 229 -10.58 14.16 -12.19
CA ARG A 229 -11.12 15.30 -12.97
C ARG A 229 -10.05 16.31 -13.38
N GLU A 230 -9.01 16.46 -12.57
CA GLU A 230 -7.87 17.33 -12.85
C GLU A 230 -6.80 16.66 -13.73
N GLY A 231 -7.01 15.40 -14.13
CA GLY A 231 -6.10 14.66 -15.00
C GLY A 231 -4.83 14.16 -14.30
N LEU A 232 -4.84 14.08 -12.97
CA LEU A 232 -3.70 13.62 -12.16
C LEU A 232 -3.64 12.09 -12.07
N VAL A 233 -4.77 11.41 -12.26
CA VAL A 233 -4.83 9.94 -12.34
C VAL A 233 -4.56 9.52 -13.78
N LYS A 234 -3.58 8.62 -13.97
CA LYS A 234 -3.08 8.18 -15.27
C LYS A 234 -3.25 6.69 -15.49
N HIS A 235 -3.39 6.29 -16.74
CA HIS A 235 -3.37 4.89 -17.15
C HIS A 235 -1.96 4.30 -16.97
N GLY A 236 -1.87 3.12 -16.34
CA GLY A 236 -0.59 2.44 -16.10
C GLY A 236 0.15 2.01 -17.36
N THR A 237 -0.55 1.81 -18.47
CA THR A 237 0.05 1.37 -19.75
C THR A 237 0.38 2.52 -20.69
N SER A 238 -0.50 3.52 -20.83
CA SER A 238 -0.28 4.65 -21.74
C SER A 238 0.38 5.85 -21.08
N GLY A 239 0.30 5.99 -19.76
CA GLY A 239 0.73 7.19 -19.02
C GLY A 239 -0.17 8.41 -19.24
N GLU A 240 -1.23 8.27 -20.05
CA GLU A 240 -2.18 9.34 -20.34
C GLU A 240 -3.18 9.52 -19.19
N PRO A 241 -3.65 10.75 -18.94
CA PRO A 241 -4.71 11.01 -17.98
C PRO A 241 -5.96 10.16 -18.26
N VAL A 242 -6.58 9.64 -17.20
CA VAL A 242 -7.85 8.91 -17.30
C VAL A 242 -8.92 9.88 -17.80
N SER A 243 -9.43 9.63 -19.01
CA SER A 243 -10.47 10.47 -19.61
C SER A 243 -11.84 10.02 -19.11
N ASN A 244 -12.56 10.91 -18.42
CA ASN A 244 -13.93 10.68 -17.97
C ASN A 244 -14.86 10.34 -19.14
N SER A 245 -15.00 9.05 -19.44
CA SER A 245 -15.78 8.52 -20.56
C SER A 245 -16.96 7.66 -20.07
N ALA A 246 -17.57 7.98 -18.93
CA ALA A 246 -18.88 7.47 -18.55
C ALA A 246 -19.43 8.29 -17.39
N GLY A 247 -20.68 8.71 -17.50
CA GLY A 247 -21.35 9.57 -16.53
C GLY A 247 -21.20 9.08 -15.10
N ALA A 248 -21.08 10.04 -14.18
CA ALA A 248 -21.05 9.85 -12.74
C ALA A 248 -22.02 8.73 -12.32
N CYS A 249 -21.49 7.54 -12.06
CA CYS A 249 -22.22 6.56 -11.31
C CYS A 249 -22.24 7.10 -9.88
N GLN A 250 -23.29 7.86 -9.57
CA GLN A 250 -23.62 8.35 -8.22
C GLN A 250 -23.99 7.16 -7.31
N THR A 251 -23.11 6.17 -7.19
CA THR A 251 -23.21 5.16 -6.13
C THR A 251 -22.56 5.78 -4.91
N ASN A 252 -23.41 6.42 -4.10
CA ASN A 252 -23.10 7.30 -2.98
C ASN A 252 -22.18 6.77 -1.86
N GLN A 253 -21.46 5.63 -1.99
CA GLN A 253 -20.77 5.04 -0.83
C GLN A 253 -19.47 4.28 -1.09
N ILE A 254 -19.03 3.98 -2.33
CA ILE A 254 -17.84 3.14 -2.54
C ILE A 254 -16.91 3.77 -3.59
N SER A 255 -15.63 3.96 -3.23
CA SER A 255 -14.57 4.47 -4.10
C SER A 255 -14.47 3.68 -5.42
N ASN A 256 -14.16 4.38 -6.52
CA ASN A 256 -13.89 3.76 -7.81
C ASN A 256 -12.53 3.05 -7.88
N TYR A 257 -11.70 3.24 -6.86
CA TYR A 257 -10.35 2.73 -6.83
C TYR A 257 -10.13 1.85 -5.60
N TRP A 258 -9.46 0.72 -5.84
CA TRP A 258 -9.02 -0.25 -4.84
C TRP A 258 -7.50 -0.40 -4.87
N ASP A 259 -7.00 -1.33 -4.05
CA ASP A 259 -5.60 -1.66 -3.91
C ASP A 259 -4.93 -1.88 -5.27
N GLY A 260 -3.83 -1.13 -5.51
CA GLY A 260 -3.13 -1.17 -6.80
C GLY A 260 -2.44 -2.50 -7.10
N GLY A 261 -2.15 -3.29 -6.06
CA GLY A 261 -1.54 -4.61 -6.17
C GLY A 261 -2.47 -5.66 -6.76
N ILE A 262 -3.78 -5.41 -6.78
CA ILE A 262 -4.76 -6.26 -7.48
C ILE A 262 -4.49 -6.24 -8.99
N ALA A 263 -4.32 -5.05 -9.58
CA ALA A 263 -4.07 -4.89 -11.00
C ALA A 263 -2.60 -5.15 -11.37
N ASP A 264 -1.66 -4.64 -10.57
CA ASP A 264 -0.22 -4.84 -10.78
C ASP A 264 0.53 -4.93 -9.44
N LEU A 265 0.81 -6.16 -8.99
CA LEU A 265 1.51 -6.42 -7.73
C LEU A 265 2.98 -5.93 -7.73
N PHE A 266 3.59 -5.84 -8.92
CA PHE A 266 4.99 -5.44 -9.09
C PHE A 266 5.08 -4.36 -10.17
N PRO A 267 4.58 -3.13 -9.88
CA PRO A 267 4.71 -2.02 -10.80
C PRO A 267 6.18 -1.67 -10.98
N THR A 268 6.58 -1.33 -12.20
CA THR A 268 7.96 -1.02 -12.56
C THR A 268 7.98 0.23 -13.43
N PHE A 269 9.04 1.03 -13.33
CA PHE A 269 9.28 2.14 -14.27
C PHE A 269 9.92 1.61 -15.55
N ASP A 270 10.90 0.72 -15.40
CA ASP A 270 11.71 0.15 -16.47
C ASP A 270 12.39 -1.15 -16.01
N GLY A 271 13.31 -1.67 -16.81
CA GLY A 271 14.09 -2.89 -16.49
C GLY A 271 15.14 -2.71 -15.39
N ASN A 272 15.42 -1.49 -14.94
CA ASN A 272 16.37 -1.22 -13.86
C ASN A 272 15.67 -1.09 -12.50
N THR A 273 14.35 -0.96 -12.47
CA THR A 273 13.58 -0.87 -11.22
C THR A 273 13.87 -2.07 -10.30
N ILE A 274 14.16 -1.81 -9.03
CA ILE A 274 14.39 -2.88 -8.05
C ILE A 274 13.06 -3.28 -7.42
N VAL A 275 12.70 -4.56 -7.54
CA VAL A 275 11.48 -5.09 -6.92
C VAL A 275 11.74 -5.37 -5.45
N VAL A 276 10.92 -4.80 -4.56
CA VAL A 276 10.97 -5.10 -3.13
C VAL A 276 9.73 -5.89 -2.75
N THR A 277 9.88 -7.08 -2.16
CA THR A 277 8.72 -7.88 -1.76
C THR A 277 9.05 -8.87 -0.64
N PRO A 278 8.14 -9.07 0.32
CA PRO A 278 8.28 -10.09 1.36
C PRO A 278 8.05 -11.53 0.84
N LEU A 279 7.83 -11.72 -0.46
CA LEU A 279 7.59 -13.03 -1.06
C LEU A 279 8.83 -13.50 -1.83
N SER A 280 9.29 -14.71 -1.53
CA SER A 280 10.34 -15.35 -2.32
C SER A 280 9.83 -15.66 -3.74
N GLY A 281 10.64 -15.37 -4.75
CA GLY A 281 10.25 -15.56 -6.14
C GLY A 281 11.37 -15.30 -7.12
N ARG A 282 11.05 -15.46 -8.41
CA ARG A 282 11.85 -15.01 -9.54
C ARG A 282 11.14 -13.83 -10.17
N PHE A 283 11.86 -12.73 -10.33
CA PHE A 283 11.36 -11.51 -10.95
C PHE A 283 12.09 -11.39 -12.28
N HIS A 284 11.34 -11.55 -13.36
CA HIS A 284 11.89 -11.50 -14.71
C HIS A 284 12.37 -10.07 -14.96
N THR A 285 13.52 -9.92 -15.61
CA THR A 285 14.18 -8.66 -16.03
C THR A 285 14.62 -7.69 -14.93
N ASN A 286 14.02 -7.71 -13.75
CA ASN A 286 14.30 -6.76 -12.67
C ASN A 286 15.02 -7.44 -11.49
N PRO A 287 16.05 -6.80 -10.90
CA PRO A 287 16.63 -7.25 -9.64
C PRO A 287 15.59 -7.16 -8.51
N ALA A 288 15.75 -8.00 -7.47
CA ALA A 288 14.81 -8.04 -6.37
C ALA A 288 15.46 -8.13 -4.99
N ILE A 289 14.91 -7.38 -4.04
CA ILE A 289 15.11 -7.55 -2.60
C ILE A 289 13.91 -8.34 -2.08
N CYS A 290 14.14 -9.62 -1.82
CA CYS A 290 13.13 -10.55 -1.33
C CYS A 290 13.80 -11.70 -0.55
N PRO A 291 13.03 -12.48 0.23
CA PRO A 291 13.56 -13.69 0.86
C PRO A 291 14.11 -14.67 -0.17
N GLU A 292 15.17 -15.40 0.19
CA GLU A 292 15.81 -16.36 -0.71
C GLU A 292 14.85 -17.49 -1.10
N LEU A 293 14.80 -17.79 -2.40
CA LEU A 293 14.06 -18.92 -2.92
C LEU A 293 14.89 -20.20 -2.74
N LEU A 294 14.85 -20.76 -1.53
CA LEU A 294 15.56 -21.99 -1.20
C LEU A 294 14.84 -23.22 -1.79
N PRO A 295 15.59 -24.22 -2.29
CA PRO A 295 15.00 -25.51 -2.65
C PRO A 295 14.48 -26.22 -1.38
N PRO A 296 13.46 -27.09 -1.50
CA PRO A 296 13.02 -27.90 -0.38
C PRO A 296 14.18 -28.74 0.16
N SER A 297 14.43 -28.65 1.47
CA SER A 297 15.58 -29.25 2.14
C SER A 297 15.74 -30.74 1.78
N GLY A 298 16.93 -31.12 1.31
CA GLY A 298 17.32 -32.53 1.15
C GLY A 298 17.10 -33.15 -0.23
N MET A 299 16.58 -32.42 -1.22
CA MET A 299 16.52 -32.89 -2.60
C MET A 299 17.13 -31.85 -3.52
N GLY A 300 18.07 -32.24 -4.39
CA GLY A 300 18.67 -31.38 -5.42
C GLY A 300 17.68 -30.93 -6.52
N HIS A 301 16.41 -30.75 -6.17
CA HIS A 301 15.32 -30.36 -7.04
C HIS A 301 15.20 -28.83 -7.07
N LYS A 302 14.88 -28.29 -8.24
CA LYS A 302 14.64 -26.85 -8.41
C LYS A 302 13.44 -26.42 -7.52
N PRO A 303 13.48 -25.21 -6.94
CA PRO A 303 12.34 -24.67 -6.21
C PRO A 303 11.08 -24.70 -7.07
N VAL A 304 9.97 -25.15 -6.48
CA VAL A 304 8.67 -25.16 -7.15
C VAL A 304 8.12 -23.72 -7.13
N THR A 305 7.81 -23.20 -8.31
CA THR A 305 7.23 -21.87 -8.47
C THR A 305 5.89 -21.95 -9.21
N PHE A 306 5.04 -20.95 -9.02
CA PHE A 306 3.89 -20.70 -9.88
C PHE A 306 4.07 -19.37 -10.59
N ARG A 307 3.68 -19.32 -11.88
CA ARG A 307 3.71 -18.06 -12.63
C ARG A 307 2.53 -17.20 -12.16
N HIS A 308 2.84 -16.13 -11.45
CA HIS A 308 1.85 -15.15 -11.01
C HIS A 308 1.45 -14.23 -12.17
N CYS A 309 2.43 -13.67 -12.87
CA CYS A 309 2.20 -12.85 -14.05
C CYS A 309 3.40 -12.94 -15.02
N ALA A 310 3.38 -12.13 -16.09
CA ALA A 310 4.50 -12.08 -17.04
C ALA A 310 5.82 -11.59 -16.39
N LYS A 311 5.73 -10.84 -15.28
CA LYS A 311 6.88 -10.25 -14.58
C LYS A 311 7.44 -11.14 -13.46
N SER A 312 6.67 -12.12 -12.95
CA SER A 312 7.10 -12.85 -11.76
C SER A 312 6.59 -14.29 -11.66
N GLU A 313 7.43 -15.12 -11.05
CA GLU A 313 7.14 -16.49 -10.62
C GLU A 313 7.38 -16.59 -9.12
N LEU A 314 6.33 -16.83 -8.33
CA LEU A 314 6.43 -16.87 -6.88
C LEU A 314 6.68 -18.31 -6.39
N GLY A 315 7.48 -18.44 -5.34
CA GLY A 315 7.75 -19.73 -4.71
C GLY A 315 6.49 -20.34 -4.09
N LEU A 316 6.27 -21.64 -4.33
CA LEU A 316 5.29 -22.43 -3.58
C LEU A 316 5.98 -22.99 -2.32
N THR A 317 6.25 -22.11 -1.36
CA THR A 317 6.96 -22.41 -0.12
C THR A 317 6.07 -22.15 1.09
N SER A 318 6.33 -22.84 2.19
CA SER A 318 5.68 -22.56 3.48
C SER A 318 5.98 -21.13 3.96
N GLY A 319 7.16 -20.58 3.65
CA GLY A 319 7.52 -19.20 3.96
C GLY A 319 6.65 -18.17 3.24
N ASN A 320 6.35 -18.37 1.95
CA ASN A 320 5.43 -17.52 1.21
C ASN A 320 3.99 -17.67 1.72
N ALA A 321 3.54 -18.90 1.98
CA ALA A 321 2.20 -19.13 2.54
C ALA A 321 2.04 -18.45 3.91
N LEU A 322 3.03 -18.58 4.79
CA LEU A 322 3.04 -17.91 6.10
C LEU A 322 3.05 -16.39 5.94
N SER A 323 3.84 -15.85 5.01
CA SER A 323 3.89 -14.40 4.76
C SER A 323 2.57 -13.85 4.24
N VAL A 324 1.89 -14.57 3.33
CA VAL A 324 0.55 -14.20 2.85
C VAL A 324 -0.47 -14.25 4.00
N MET A 325 -0.41 -15.28 4.84
CA MET A 325 -1.27 -15.34 6.04
C MET A 325 -1.01 -14.13 6.94
N GLN A 326 0.25 -13.82 7.25
CA GLN A 326 0.61 -12.66 8.08
C GLN A 326 0.25 -11.30 7.46
N MET A 327 -0.01 -11.22 6.15
CA MET A 327 -0.57 -10.02 5.53
C MET A 327 -2.07 -9.85 5.81
N ILE A 328 -2.79 -10.96 6.00
CA ILE A 328 -4.24 -11.01 6.19
C ILE A 328 -4.60 -10.91 7.68
N PHE A 329 -3.75 -11.41 8.57
CA PHE A 329 -3.99 -11.48 10.02
C PHE A 329 -3.13 -10.48 10.79
N SER A 330 -3.64 -9.90 11.88
CA SER A 330 -2.76 -9.15 12.78
C SER A 330 -1.69 -10.06 13.36
N SER A 331 -0.45 -9.59 13.27
CA SER A 331 0.73 -10.25 13.83
C SER A 331 1.06 -9.70 15.22
N SER A 332 1.83 -10.45 16.00
CA SER A 332 2.39 -9.94 17.26
C SER A 332 3.49 -8.90 17.00
N ASP A 333 3.87 -8.13 18.03
CA ASP A 333 4.94 -7.15 17.88
C ASP A 333 6.28 -7.83 17.60
N GLU A 334 6.53 -9.01 18.18
CA GLU A 334 7.71 -9.82 17.91
C GLU A 334 7.76 -10.30 16.46
N GLU A 335 6.63 -10.74 15.90
CA GLU A 335 6.53 -11.14 14.50
C GLU A 335 6.75 -9.95 13.55
N LEU A 336 6.16 -8.79 13.87
CA LEU A 336 6.37 -7.58 13.08
C LEU A 336 7.83 -7.13 13.13
N ILE A 337 8.47 -7.15 14.30
CA ILE A 337 9.90 -6.84 14.44
C ILE A 337 10.76 -7.87 13.71
N SER A 338 10.40 -9.15 13.76
CA SER A 338 11.08 -10.21 13.01
C SER A 338 10.99 -9.94 11.50
N LYS A 339 9.82 -9.57 10.99
CA LYS A 339 9.64 -9.18 9.58
C LYS A 339 10.40 -7.93 9.18
N PHE A 340 10.55 -6.96 10.08
CA PHE A 340 11.43 -5.80 9.86
C PHE A 340 12.88 -6.25 9.69
N LYS A 341 13.37 -7.12 10.60
CA LYS A 341 14.74 -7.66 10.52
C LYS A 341 14.97 -8.45 9.24
N GLU A 342 14.02 -9.30 8.85
CA GLU A 342 14.08 -10.06 7.60
C GLU A 342 14.26 -9.14 6.39
N GLY A 343 13.46 -8.07 6.28
CA GLY A 343 13.61 -7.09 5.20
C GLY A 343 14.96 -6.35 5.24
N TYR A 344 15.44 -6.00 6.42
CA TYR A 344 16.76 -5.37 6.59
C TYR A 344 17.90 -6.30 6.15
N ASP A 345 17.83 -7.57 6.52
CA ASP A 345 18.83 -8.58 6.23
C ASP A 345 18.85 -8.93 4.73
N ASP A 346 17.68 -9.04 4.09
CA ASP A 346 17.55 -9.26 2.65
C ASP A 346 18.12 -8.08 1.85
N ALA A 347 17.83 -6.84 2.25
CA ALA A 347 18.41 -5.66 1.63
C ALA A 347 19.93 -5.63 1.81
N SER A 348 20.42 -5.94 3.02
CA SER A 348 21.85 -6.03 3.31
C SER A 348 22.54 -7.10 2.46
N ARG A 349 21.90 -8.26 2.28
CA ARG A 349 22.37 -9.34 1.42
C ARG A 349 22.42 -8.90 -0.03
N PHE A 350 21.33 -8.34 -0.56
CA PHE A 350 21.26 -7.84 -1.92
C PHE A 350 22.38 -6.83 -2.23
N LEU A 351 22.62 -5.87 -1.33
CA LEU A 351 23.69 -4.87 -1.50
C LEU A 351 25.10 -5.48 -1.51
N ARG A 352 25.33 -6.54 -0.71
CA ARG A 352 26.59 -7.29 -0.74
C ARG A 352 26.79 -8.02 -2.07
N GLU A 353 25.74 -8.66 -2.58
CA GLU A 353 25.77 -9.38 -3.86
C GLU A 353 26.01 -8.44 -5.05
N GLN A 354 25.50 -7.21 -5.00
CA GLN A 354 25.70 -6.19 -6.04
C GLN A 354 27.07 -5.47 -5.95
N GLY A 355 27.93 -5.82 -4.99
CA GLY A 355 29.34 -5.40 -4.98
C GLY A 355 29.64 -4.05 -4.33
N GLY A 356 28.84 -3.57 -3.38
CA GLY A 356 29.20 -2.54 -2.39
C GLY A 356 29.60 -1.12 -2.89
N SER A 357 29.68 -0.87 -4.20
CA SER A 357 29.99 0.44 -4.78
C SER A 357 29.67 0.48 -6.28
N LYS A 358 28.39 0.46 -6.64
CA LYS A 358 27.92 1.03 -7.91
C LYS A 358 26.55 1.68 -7.67
N VAL A 359 26.39 2.87 -8.25
CA VAL A 359 25.22 3.74 -8.17
C VAL A 359 23.94 2.93 -8.38
N LEU A 360 23.13 2.82 -7.33
CA LEU A 360 21.78 2.27 -7.42
C LEU A 360 20.88 3.35 -8.01
N THR A 361 20.31 3.05 -9.16
CA THR A 361 19.07 3.69 -9.60
C THR A 361 17.96 2.77 -9.06
N ILE A 362 17.26 3.21 -8.01
CA ILE A 362 16.14 2.47 -7.41
C ILE A 362 14.94 2.50 -8.34
#